data_AF-A0A1Y6FSS1-F1
#
_entry.id   AF-A0A1Y6FSS1-F1
#
_cell.length_a   1.000
_cell.length_b   1.000
_cell.length_c   1.000
_cell.angle_alpha   90.00
_cell.angle_beta   90.00
_cell.angle_gamma   90.00
#
_symmetry.space_group_name_H-M   'P 1'
#
loop_
_entity.id
_entity.type
_entity.pdbx_description
1 polymer ?
#
loop_
_entity_poly.entity_id
_entity_poly.type
_entity_poly.pdbx_seq_one_letter_code
_entity_poly.pdbx_strand_id
1 'polypeptide(L)' 'MQKPFHYPHMYYNEVIYYLEQQWRRQLTDHEKHVLIEGYKFGRLTEAENEIKILFVK' A
#
# COMPACT_ATOMS: atom_id res chain seq x y z
N MET A 1 6.39 3.63 -23.07
CA MET A 1 6.19 2.42 -22.23
C MET A 1 6.07 2.88 -20.79
N GLN A 2 4.88 2.83 -20.20
CA GLN A 2 4.73 2.95 -18.75
C GLN A 2 5.24 1.63 -18.17
N LYS A 3 6.38 1.65 -17.46
CA LYS A 3 6.86 0.46 -16.76
C LYS A 3 5.81 0.10 -15.71
N PRO A 4 5.39 -1.17 -15.58
CA PRO A 4 4.54 -1.57 -14.47
C PRO A 4 5.24 -1.14 -13.18
N PHE A 5 4.51 -0.45 -12.29
CA PHE A 5 5.09 -0.02 -11.02
C PHE A 5 5.58 -1.26 -10.29
N HIS A 6 6.90 -1.39 -10.18
CA HIS A 6 7.52 -2.48 -9.46
C HIS A 6 7.43 -2.13 -7.97
N TYR A 7 6.31 -2.50 -7.36
CA TYR A 7 6.15 -2.33 -5.92
C TYR A 7 7.12 -3.30 -5.22
N PRO A 8 8.09 -2.80 -4.44
CA PRO A 8 8.90 -3.68 -3.61
C PRO A 8 7.99 -4.46 -2.67
N HIS A 9 8.39 -5.69 -2.36
CA HIS A 9 7.69 -6.50 -1.35
C HIS A 9 7.89 -5.81 0.00
N MET A 10 6.96 -4.94 0.40
CA MET A 10 7.01 -4.25 1.68
C MET A 10 6.49 -5.19 2.77
N TYR A 11 7.34 -5.46 3.76
CA TYR A 11 6.88 -6.12 4.98
C TYR A 11 6.15 -5.08 5.82
N TYR A 12 4.88 -5.32 6.17
CA TYR A 12 4.06 -4.38 6.94
C TYR A 12 4.74 -3.86 8.20
N ASN A 13 5.54 -4.71 8.85
CA ASN A 13 6.30 -4.37 10.05
C ASN A 13 7.37 -3.29 9.80
N GLU A 14 8.00 -3.27 8.62
CA GLU A 14 9.02 -2.26 8.29
C GLU A 14 8.40 -0.88 8.07
N VAL A 15 7.23 -0.84 7.43
CA VAL A 15 6.47 0.40 7.23
C VAL A 15 5.96 0.95 8.56
N ILE A 16 5.39 0.08 9.40
CA ILE A 16 4.96 0.44 10.76
C ILE A 16 6.16 1.00 11.54
N TYR A 17 7.28 0.28 11.55
CA TYR A 17 8.49 0.72 12.25
C TYR A 17 8.99 2.08 11.74
N TYR A 18 9.06 2.27 10.42
CA TYR A 18 9.46 3.54 9.82
C TYR A 18 8.56 4.70 10.26
N LEU A 19 7.24 4.52 10.21
CA LEU A 19 6.27 5.54 10.61
C LEU A 19 6.39 5.86 12.11
N GLU A 20 6.60 4.86 12.95
CA GLU A 20 6.81 5.06 14.39
C GLU A 20 8.09 5.86 14.68
N GLN A 21 9.17 5.65 13.93
CA GLN A 21 10.39 6.46 14.02
C GLN A 21 10.15 7.91 13.57
N GLN A 22 9.46 8.11 12.44
CA GLN A 22 9.19 9.45 11.91
C GLN A 22 8.28 10.27 12.84
N TRP A 23 7.25 9.64 13.40
CA TRP A 23 6.30 10.31 14.29
C TRP A 23 6.72 10.28 15.77
N ARG A 24 7.85 9.62 16.07
CA ARG A 24 8.42 9.48 17.42
C ARG A 24 7.39 8.96 18.44
N ARG A 25 6.51 8.07 18.00
CA ARG A 25 5.48 7.44 18.83
C ARG A 25 5.14 6.07 18.28
N GLN A 26 4.64 5.20 19.14
CA GLN A 26 4.06 3.95 18.68
C GLN A 26 2.70 4.21 18.02
N LEU A 27 2.41 3.40 17.01
CA LEU A 27 1.09 3.33 16.42
C LEU A 27 0.18 2.49 17.29
N THR A 28 -1.05 2.94 17.46
CA THR A 28 -2.11 2.15 18.07
C THR A 28 -2.48 0.98 17.16
N ASP A 29 -3.12 -0.04 17.72
CA ASP A 29 -3.56 -1.21 16.95
C ASP A 29 -4.55 -0.81 15.86
N HIS A 30 -5.40 0.18 16.12
CA HIS A 30 -6.32 0.72 15.12
C HIS A 30 -5.56 1.38 13.95
N GLU A 31 -4.54 2.18 14.22
CA GLU A 31 -3.73 2.83 13.17
C GLU A 31 -2.97 1.81 12.32
N LYS A 32 -2.39 0.78 12.96
CA LYS A 32 -1.73 -0.33 12.24
C LYS A 32 -2.74 -1.05 11.34
N HIS A 33 -3.95 -1.32 11.84
CA HIS A 33 -5.02 -1.95 11.07
C HIS A 33 -5.44 -1.10 9.87
N VAL A 34 -5.69 0.21 10.07
CA VAL A 34 -6.08 1.12 8.99
C VAL A 34 -4.99 1.22 7.92
N LEU A 35 -3.71 1.25 8.29
CA LEU A 35 -2.60 1.25 7.33
C LEU A 35 -2.58 -0.01 6.46
N ILE A 36 -2.80 -1.18 7.05
CA ILE A 36 -2.84 -2.46 6.34
C ILE A 36 -4.04 -2.50 5.38
N GLU A 37 -5.23 -2.13 5.86
CA GLU A 37 -6.45 -2.14 5.05
C GLU A 37 -6.39 -1.09 3.92
N GLY A 38 -5.86 0.10 4.21
CA GLY A 38 -5.64 1.14 3.21
C GLY A 38 -4.68 0.69 2.10
N TYR A 39 -3.60 -0.02 2.45
CA TYR A 39 -2.70 -0.61 1.46
C TYR A 39 -3.40 -1.66 0.59
N LYS A 40 -4.15 -2.60 1.18
CA LYS A 40 -4.91 -3.62 0.44
C LYS A 40 -5.92 -2.98 -0.52
N PHE A 41 -6.66 -1.98 -0.03
CA PHE A 41 -7.65 -1.27 -0.82
C PHE A 41 -7.01 -0.52 -2.00
N GLY A 42 -5.88 0.16 -1.77
CA GLY A 42 -5.11 0.81 -2.83
C GLY A 42 -4.69 -0.20 -3.91
N ARG A 43 -4.16 -1.37 -3.51
CA ARG A 43 -3.75 -2.43 -4.44
C ARG A 43 -4.92 -3.00 -5.24
N LEU A 44 -6.08 -3.18 -4.64
CA LEU A 44 -7.30 -3.60 -5.34
C LEU A 44 -7.74 -2.56 -6.37
N THR A 45 -7.74 -1.28 -5.98
CA THR A 45 -8.12 -0.16 -6.87
C THR A 45 -7.16 -0.04 -8.06
N GLU A 46 -5.85 -0.17 -7.83
CA GLU A 46 -4.83 -0.19 -8.88
C GLU A 46 -5.05 -1.36 -9.85
N ALA A 47 -5.28 -2.57 -9.32
CA ALA A 47 -5.55 -3.75 -10.14
C ALA A 47 -6.82 -3.60 -10.99
N GLU A 48 -7.91 -3.06 -10.43
CA GLU A 48 -9.14 -2.78 -11.16
C GLU A 48 -8.93 -1.76 -12.29
N ASN A 49 -8.10 -0.74 -12.05
CA ASN A 49 -7.77 0.27 -13.06
C ASN A 49 -6.85 -0.29 -14.16
N GLU A 50 -5.86 -1.12 -13.82
CA GLU A 50 -5.03 -1.83 -14.79
C GLU A 50 -5.87 -2.76 -15.67
N ILE A 51 -6.84 -3.48 -15.08
CA ILE A 51 -7.82 -4.30 -15.80
C ILE A 51 -8.60 -3.46 -16.81
N LYS A 52 -9.17 -2.32 -16.40
CA LYS A 52 -9.95 -1.44 -17.29
C LYS A 52 -9.15 -0.96 -18.50
N ILE A 53 -7.86 -0.66 -18.34
CA ILE A 53 -6.99 -0.23 -19.46
C ILE A 53 -6.79 -1.34 -20.49
N LEU A 54 -6.80 -2.62 -20.08
CA LEU A 54 -6.65 -3.76 -20.99
C LEU A 54 -7.90 -4.04 -21.83
N PHE A 55 -9.09 -3.69 -21.33
CA PHE A 55 -10.38 -3.93 -22.00
C PHE A 55 -10.85 -2.79 -22.91
N VAL A 56 -10.13 -1.67 -22.98
CA VAL A 56 -10.44 -0.51 -23.84
C VAL A 56 -9.60 -0.51 -25.14
N LYS A 57 -8.92 -1.61 -25.45
CA LYS A 57 -8.17 -1.79 -26.72
C LYS A 57 -8.98 -2.51 -27.79
#